data_AF-A0A3B9ZKG6-F1
#
_entry.id   AF-A0A3B9ZKG6-F1
#
_cell.length_a   1.000
_cell.length_b   1.000
_cell.length_c   1.000
_cell.angle_alpha   90.00
_cell.angle_beta   90.00
_cell.angle_gamma   90.00
#
_symmetry.space_group_name_H-M   'P 1'
#
loop_
_entity.id
_entity.type
_entity.pdbx_description
1 polymer ?
#
loop_
_entity_poly.entity_id
_entity_poly.type
_entity_poly.pdbx_seq_one_letter_code
_entity_poly.pdbx_strand_id
1 'polypeptide(L)' 'QKAQNFQAAYMMERQLSFAILDMAYHNRTQALAGDLKEFETQAIASTDLFEPVEGSLQSTSFSHIFSGGYDAGYYSYK' A
#
# COMPACT_ATOMS: atom_id res chain seq x y z
N GLN A 1 -21.56 12.27 -16.10
CA GLN A 1 -21.35 10.80 -16.07
C GLN A 1 -20.24 10.29 -17.01
N LYS A 2 -19.77 11.03 -18.03
CA LYS A 2 -18.78 10.52 -19.01
C LYS A 2 -17.37 10.18 -18.49
N ALA A 3 -17.03 10.54 -17.25
CA ALA A 3 -15.70 10.32 -16.67
C ALA A 3 -15.65 9.27 -15.55
N GLN A 4 -16.77 8.60 -15.21
CA GLN A 4 -16.81 7.67 -14.06
C GLN A 4 -15.82 6.49 -14.19
N ASN A 5 -15.49 6.08 -15.42
CA ASN A 5 -14.58 4.98 -15.68
C ASN A 5 -13.17 5.45 -16.08
N PHE A 6 -12.94 6.76 -16.15
CA PHE A 6 -11.64 7.30 -16.49
C PHE A 6 -10.65 6.91 -15.39
N GLN A 7 -9.55 6.23 -15.76
CA GLN A 7 -8.54 5.69 -14.83
C GLN A 7 -9.04 4.67 -13.79
N ALA A 8 -10.20 4.03 -14.01
CA ALA A 8 -10.74 3.04 -13.08
C ALA A 8 -9.77 1.87 -12.80
N ALA A 9 -8.99 1.44 -13.80
CA ALA A 9 -7.97 0.41 -13.64
C ALA A 9 -6.81 0.87 -12.73
N TYR A 10 -6.33 2.11 -12.89
CA TYR A 10 -5.29 2.68 -12.05
C TYR A 10 -5.76 2.86 -10.60
N MET A 11 -6.99 3.35 -10.41
CA MET A 11 -7.58 3.43 -9.08
C MET A 11 -7.72 2.05 -8.41
N MET A 12 -8.05 1.02 -9.19
CA MET A 12 -8.14 -0.34 -8.68
C MET A 12 -6.78 -0.90 -8.30
N GLU A 13 -5.77 -0.71 -9.15
CA GLU A 13 -4.39 -1.10 -8.87
C GLU A 13 -3.91 -0.44 -7.57
N ARG A 14 -4.13 0.86 -7.39
CA ARG A 14 -3.72 1.56 -6.16
C ARG A 14 -4.34 0.99 -4.88
N GLN A 15 -5.59 0.54 -4.95
CA GLN A 15 -6.21 -0.17 -3.82
C GLN A 15 -5.56 -1.53 -3.56
N LEU A 16 -5.10 -2.22 -4.60
CA LEU A 16 -4.37 -3.49 -4.47
C LEU A 16 -2.98 -3.26 -3.88
N SER A 17 -2.22 -2.24 -4.31
CA SER A 17 -0.91 -1.94 -3.71
C SER A 17 -1.03 -1.63 -2.21
N PHE A 18 -2.08 -0.92 -1.78
CA PHE A 18 -2.35 -0.70 -0.35
C PHE A 18 -2.66 -1.99 0.40
N ALA A 19 -3.48 -2.89 -0.17
CA ALA A 19 -3.80 -4.18 0.46
C ALA A 19 -2.56 -5.10 0.53
N ILE A 20 -1.70 -5.09 -0.48
CA ILE A 20 -0.43 -5.84 -0.49
C ILE A 20 0.51 -5.29 0.58
N LEU A 21 0.64 -3.96 0.70
CA LEU A 21 1.47 -3.33 1.72
C LEU A 21 0.97 -3.66 3.13
N ASP A 22 -0.34 -3.63 3.36
CA ASP A 22 -0.97 -4.06 4.62
C ASP A 22 -0.63 -5.52 4.96
N MET A 23 -0.80 -6.45 4.01
CA MET A 23 -0.42 -7.85 4.20
C MET A 23 1.09 -8.03 4.44
N ALA A 24 1.93 -7.25 3.76
CA ALA A 24 3.37 -7.29 3.95
C ALA A 24 3.77 -6.86 5.37
N TYR A 25 3.04 -5.92 5.99
CA TYR A 25 3.24 -5.57 7.39
C TYR A 25 2.77 -6.69 8.34
N HIS A 26 1.58 -7.25 8.11
CA HIS A 26 0.92 -8.15 9.07
C HIS A 26 1.26 -9.64 8.92
N ASN A 27 1.84 -10.06 7.80
CA ASN A 27 2.30 -11.45 7.61
C ASN A 27 3.72 -11.69 8.17
N ARG A 28 4.28 -10.72 8.89
CA ARG A 28 5.62 -10.83 9.47
C ARG A 28 5.56 -11.49 10.84
N THR A 29 6.47 -12.43 11.07
CA THR A 29 6.67 -13.07 12.39
C THR A 29 7.73 -12.37 13.24
N GLN A 30 8.48 -11.42 12.64
CA GLN A 30 9.53 -10.65 13.29
C GLN A 30 9.33 -9.16 13.00
N ALA A 31 9.78 -8.31 13.93
CA ALA A 31 9.76 -6.87 13.77
C ALA A 31 10.47 -6.44 12.48
N LEU A 32 10.07 -5.28 11.95
CA LEU A 32 10.78 -4.69 10.81
C LEU A 32 12.19 -4.28 11.25
N ALA A 33 13.19 -4.85 10.58
CA ALA A 33 14.59 -4.47 10.71
C ALA A 33 15.05 -3.88 9.37
N GLY A 34 15.82 -2.79 9.42
CA GLY A 34 16.35 -2.11 8.24
C GLY A 34 15.55 -0.87 7.82
N ASP A 35 15.76 -0.46 6.57
CA ASP A 35 15.17 0.75 6.01
C ASP A 35 13.68 0.56 5.64
N LEU A 36 12.84 1.48 6.13
CA LEU A 36 11.40 1.43 5.95
C LEU A 36 10.99 1.67 4.49
N LYS A 37 11.73 2.52 3.76
CA LYS A 37 11.46 2.83 2.35
C LYS A 37 11.82 1.65 1.47
N GLU A 38 12.94 0.98 1.72
CA GLU A 38 13.30 -0.24 1.01
C GLU A 38 12.24 -1.32 1.18
N PHE A 39 11.74 -1.49 2.41
CA PHE A 39 10.65 -2.42 2.68
C PHE A 39 9.37 -2.08 1.90
N GLU A 40 8.93 -0.82 1.93
CA GLU A 40 7.74 -0.38 1.18
C GLU A 40 7.92 -0.64 -0.32
N THR A 41 9.03 -0.20 -0.90
CA THR A 41 9.33 -0.36 -2.33
C THR A 41 9.33 -1.83 -2.74
N GLN A 42 9.93 -2.72 -1.93
CA GLN A 42 9.90 -4.16 -2.21
C GLN A 42 8.49 -4.75 -2.10
N ALA A 43 7.71 -4.33 -1.10
CA ALA A 43 6.37 -4.85 -0.86
C ALA A 43 5.41 -4.54 -2.02
N ILE A 44 5.48 -3.33 -2.59
CA ILE A 44 4.56 -2.88 -3.65
C ILE A 44 5.11 -3.03 -5.07
N ALA A 45 6.33 -3.58 -5.24
CA ALA A 45 7.03 -3.65 -6.53
C ALA A 45 6.21 -4.32 -7.65
N SER A 46 5.36 -5.29 -7.33
CA SER A 46 4.50 -5.98 -8.30
C SER A 46 3.35 -5.12 -8.84
N THR A 47 3.10 -4.00 -8.20
CA THR A 47 2.00 -3.07 -8.47
C THR A 47 2.48 -1.65 -8.76
N ASP A 48 3.79 -1.38 -8.70
CA ASP A 48 4.32 -0.04 -8.94
C ASP A 48 4.36 0.28 -10.45
N LEU A 49 3.39 1.05 -10.91
CA LEU A 49 3.21 1.39 -12.34
C LEU A 49 4.07 2.58 -12.80
N PHE A 50 4.60 3.37 -11.87
CA PHE A 50 5.34 4.60 -12.16
C PHE A 50 6.67 4.61 -11.42
N GLU A 51 7.59 5.47 -11.87
CA GLU A 51 8.84 5.66 -11.13
C GLU A 51 8.55 6.27 -9.74
N PRO A 52 9.19 5.75 -8.68
CA PRO A 52 9.00 6.26 -7.34
C PRO A 52 9.50 7.71 -7.24
N VAL A 53 8.70 8.56 -6.63
CA VAL A 53 9.10 9.96 -6.34
C VAL A 53 10.03 9.97 -5.13
N GLU A 54 11.21 10.58 -5.28
CA GLU A 54 12.17 10.71 -4.20
C GLU A 54 11.54 11.39 -2.96
N GLY A 55 11.80 10.85 -1.78
CA GLY A 55 11.24 11.34 -0.52
C GLY A 55 9.78 10.94 -0.25
N SER A 56 9.09 10.27 -1.18
CA SER A 56 7.77 9.71 -0.92
C SER A 56 7.86 8.48 -0.02
N LEU A 57 7.01 8.40 1.01
CA LEU A 57 6.88 7.23 1.87
C LEU A 57 5.43 7.13 2.35
N GLN A 58 4.69 6.17 1.81
CA GLN A 58 3.26 6.01 2.05
C GLN A 58 3.01 5.42 3.45
N SER A 59 3.86 4.49 3.89
CA SER A 59 3.77 3.81 5.18
C SER A 59 3.69 4.78 6.37
N THR A 60 4.44 5.89 6.35
CA THR A 60 4.40 6.90 7.43
C THR A 60 3.10 7.70 7.49
N SER A 61 2.26 7.61 6.46
CA SER A 61 0.95 8.27 6.37
C SER A 61 -0.21 7.30 6.34
N PHE A 62 0.04 5.99 6.49
CA PHE A 62 -0.97 4.93 6.37
C PHE A 62 -1.75 4.72 7.67
N SER A 63 -2.45 5.77 8.12
CA SER A 63 -3.18 5.80 9.40
C SER A 63 -4.21 4.68 9.57
N HIS A 64 -4.76 4.15 8.48
CA HIS A 64 -5.77 3.09 8.50
C HIS A 64 -5.26 1.82 9.23
N ILE A 65 -4.00 1.43 9.02
CA ILE A 65 -3.43 0.18 9.56
C ILE A 65 -2.48 0.40 10.74
N PHE A 66 -2.25 1.66 11.14
CA PHE A 66 -1.34 2.00 12.25
C PHE A 66 -2.04 2.72 13.41
N SER A 67 -3.28 3.19 13.25
CA SER A 67 -4.02 3.92 14.30
C SER A 67 -5.55 3.76 14.24
N GLY A 68 -6.08 2.97 13.29
CA GLY A 68 -7.51 2.95 12.94
C GLY A 68 -8.28 1.66 13.26
N GLY A 69 -7.62 0.60 13.74
CA GLY A 69 -8.28 -0.68 14.03
C GLY A 69 -8.58 -1.55 12.78
N TYR A 70 -7.94 -1.26 11.64
CA TYR A 70 -7.95 -2.10 10.43
C TYR A 70 -6.64 -2.89 10.27
N ASP A 71 -6.00 -3.27 11.39
CA ASP A 71 -4.83 -4.14 11.38
C ASP A 71 -5.21 -5.46 10.66
N ALA A 72 -4.52 -5.76 9.56
CA ALA A 72 -4.86 -6.85 8.64
C ALA A 72 -6.31 -6.78 8.09
N GLY A 73 -6.80 -5.59 7.76
CA GLY A 73 -8.18 -5.38 7.32
C GLY A 73 -8.34 -4.60 6.02
N TYR A 74 -7.26 -4.10 5.41
CA TYR A 74 -7.39 -3.23 4.23
C TYR A 74 -7.88 -3.99 2.99
N TYR A 75 -7.72 -5.32 2.95
CA TYR A 75 -8.35 -6.17 1.94
C TYR A 75 -9.89 -6.08 1.93
N SER A 76 -10.51 -5.70 3.05
CA SER A 76 -11.97 -5.65 3.23
C SER A 76 -12.64 -4.51 2.47
N TYR A 77 -11.89 -3.60 1.86
CA TYR A 77 -12.41 -2.58 0.95
C TYR A 77 -12.87 -3.15 -0.39
N LYS A 78 -12.62 -4.44 -0.65
CA LYS A 78 -13.14 -5.21 -1.77
C LYS A 78 -14.00 -6.36 -1.27
#